data_AF-A0A7S3CBJ6-F1
#
_entry.id   AF-A0A7S3CBJ6-F1
#
_cell.length_a   1.000
_cell.length_b   1.000
_cell.length_c   1.000
_cell.angle_alpha   90.00
_cell.angle_beta   90.00
_cell.angle_gamma   90.00
#
_symmetry.space_group_name_H-M   'P 1'
#
loop_
_entity.id
_entity.type
_entity.pdbx_description
1 polymer ?
#
loop_
_entity_poly.entity_id
_entity_poly.type
_entity_poly.pdbx_seq_one_letter_code
_entity_poly.pdbx_strand_id
1 'polypeptide(L)'
;GRRRDHGFDRAFLDVYEEGGAQFKMNVLAHWTFRDCWDYIEHNGVPAHPLHQDGYPSIGDLQSTLPVPKEKWFEYAGERSGRWSGEGKTECGIHTFEKLREEED
;
A
#
# COMPACT_ATOMS: atom_id res chain seq x y z
N GLY A 1 -4.22 -4.75 2.35
CA GLY A 1 -4.77 -4.94 0.99
C GLY A 1 -3.94 -4.13 0.01
N ARG A 2 -3.04 -4.79 -0.72
CA ARG A 2 -2.26 -4.12 -1.77
C ARG A 2 -3.19 -3.75 -2.93
N ARG A 3 -2.94 -2.61 -3.59
CA ARG A 3 -3.73 -2.10 -4.72
C ARG A 3 -2.81 -1.58 -5.82
N ARG A 4 -3.28 -1.56 -7.06
CA ARG A 4 -2.51 -1.05 -8.21
C ARG A 4 -2.17 0.43 -8.08
N ASP A 5 -3.10 1.20 -7.53
CA ASP A 5 -2.96 2.63 -7.22
C ASP A 5 -1.83 2.95 -6.21
N HIS A 6 -1.24 1.93 -5.57
CA HIS A 6 -0.03 2.12 -4.77
C HIS A 6 1.23 2.39 -5.62
N GLY A 7 1.18 2.14 -6.93
CA GLY A 7 2.28 2.36 -7.85
C GLY A 7 3.44 1.38 -7.71
N PHE A 8 4.55 1.69 -8.41
CA PHE A 8 5.79 0.91 -8.39
C PHE A 8 5.57 -0.58 -8.64
N ASP A 9 6.20 -1.45 -7.85
CA ASP A 9 6.06 -2.91 -7.86
C ASP A 9 4.60 -3.38 -7.76
N ARG A 10 3.67 -2.53 -7.29
CA ARG A 10 2.25 -2.88 -7.15
C ARG A 10 1.39 -2.52 -8.36
N ALA A 11 1.91 -1.75 -9.32
CA ALA A 11 1.13 -1.19 -10.44
C ALA A 11 0.38 -2.27 -11.27
N PHE A 12 0.92 -3.48 -11.31
CA PHE A 12 0.41 -4.58 -12.13
C PHE A 12 -0.14 -5.75 -11.30
N LEU A 13 -0.44 -5.54 -10.01
CA LEU A 13 -0.94 -6.62 -9.14
C LEU A 13 -2.20 -7.27 -9.70
N ASP A 14 -2.19 -8.58 -9.82
CA ASP A 14 -3.41 -9.34 -10.08
C ASP A 14 -4.25 -9.47 -8.81
N VAL A 15 -5.54 -9.76 -8.99
CA VAL A 15 -6.45 -10.06 -7.88
C VAL A 15 -6.02 -11.33 -7.16
N TYR A 16 -5.44 -12.27 -7.90
CA TYR A 16 -4.88 -13.52 -7.40
C TYR A 16 -3.43 -13.63 -7.88
N GLU A 17 -2.50 -13.83 -6.94
CA GLU A 17 -1.12 -14.17 -7.26
C GLU A 17 -0.83 -15.62 -6.85
N GLU A 18 -0.32 -16.37 -7.81
CA GLU A 18 0.22 -17.73 -7.65
C GLU A 18 1.73 -17.75 -7.91
N GLY A 19 2.40 -18.84 -7.56
CA GLY A 19 3.85 -19.02 -7.77
C GLY A 19 4.73 -18.71 -6.55
N GLY A 20 4.13 -18.20 -5.48
CA GLY A 20 4.81 -17.95 -4.20
C GLY A 20 4.76 -19.08 -3.19
N ALA A 21 5.41 -18.89 -2.04
CA ALA A 21 5.28 -19.79 -0.88
C ALA A 21 3.84 -19.81 -0.32
N GLN A 22 3.04 -18.78 -0.60
CA GLN A 22 1.65 -18.66 -0.20
C GLN A 22 0.83 -18.03 -1.32
N PHE A 23 -0.42 -18.46 -1.48
CA PHE A 23 -1.38 -17.80 -2.35
C PHE A 23 -1.77 -16.44 -1.77
N LYS A 24 -1.85 -15.40 -2.62
CA LYS A 24 -2.24 -14.05 -2.18
C LYS A 24 -3.49 -13.59 -2.94
N MET A 25 -4.42 -12.99 -2.20
CA MET A 25 -5.63 -12.38 -2.73
C MET A 25 -5.61 -10.85 -2.52
N ASN A 26 -5.53 -10.08 -3.60
CA ASN A 26 -5.65 -8.62 -3.58
C ASN A 26 -7.06 -8.22 -4.03
N VAL A 27 -8.06 -8.48 -3.18
CA VAL A 27 -9.49 -8.22 -3.51
C VAL A 27 -9.78 -6.76 -3.86
N LEU A 28 -8.93 -5.82 -3.44
CA LEU A 28 -9.01 -4.39 -3.77
C LEU A 28 -8.01 -3.97 -4.85
N ALA A 29 -7.48 -4.88 -5.67
CA ALA A 29 -6.41 -4.58 -6.63
C ALA A 29 -6.73 -3.37 -7.53
N HIS A 30 -7.99 -3.24 -7.96
CA HIS A 30 -8.45 -2.20 -8.88
C HIS A 30 -8.98 -0.94 -8.20
N TRP A 31 -9.04 -0.91 -6.87
CA TRP A 31 -9.57 0.24 -6.15
C TRP A 31 -8.50 1.32 -6.02
N THR A 32 -8.90 2.57 -6.24
CA THR A 32 -8.13 3.76 -5.90
C THR A 32 -8.17 4.03 -4.39
N PHE A 33 -7.35 4.96 -3.92
CA PHE A 33 -7.45 5.42 -2.54
C PHE A 33 -8.77 6.16 -2.26
N ARG A 34 -9.33 6.83 -3.28
CA ARG A 34 -10.65 7.47 -3.16
C ARG A 34 -11.75 6.43 -2.95
N ASP A 35 -11.76 5.34 -3.70
CA ASP A 35 -12.76 4.27 -3.55
C ASP A 35 -12.73 3.68 -2.13
N CYS A 36 -11.53 3.54 -1.55
CA CYS A 36 -11.37 3.08 -0.16
C CYS A 36 -12.03 4.06 0.83
N TRP A 37 -11.79 5.36 0.68
CA TRP A 37 -12.38 6.38 1.55
C TRP A 37 -13.90 6.49 1.38
N ASP A 38 -14.39 6.42 0.15
CA ASP A 38 -15.83 6.40 -0.13
C ASP A 38 -16.52 5.23 0.57
N TYR A 39 -15.90 4.05 0.54
CA TYR A 39 -16.43 2.89 1.25
C TYR A 39 -16.40 3.06 2.77
N ILE A 40 -15.30 3.61 3.32
CA ILE A 40 -15.18 3.88 4.75
C ILE A 40 -16.29 4.83 5.21
N GLU A 41 -16.49 5.93 4.50
CA GLU A 41 -17.52 6.95 4.80
C GLU A 41 -18.93 6.38 4.65
N HIS A 42 -19.22 5.70 3.54
CA HIS A 42 -20.54 5.14 3.24
C HIS A 42 -20.99 4.09 4.26
N ASN A 43 -20.06 3.26 4.74
CA ASN A 43 -20.36 2.14 5.62
C ASN A 43 -20.06 2.43 7.09
N GLY A 44 -19.63 3.65 7.43
CA GLY A 44 -19.30 4.03 8.82
C GLY A 44 -18.17 3.20 9.43
N VAL A 45 -17.19 2.79 8.61
CA VAL A 45 -16.03 2.02 9.10
C VAL A 45 -15.12 2.97 9.89
N PRO A 46 -14.71 2.63 11.12
CA PRO A 46 -13.75 3.46 11.85
C PRO A 46 -12.40 3.52 11.14
N ALA A 47 -11.95 4.72 10.77
CA ALA A 47 -10.62 4.96 10.23
C ALA A 47 -9.58 5.10 11.36
N HIS A 48 -8.31 4.80 11.09
CA HIS A 48 -7.25 5.01 12.07
C HIS A 48 -7.09 6.50 12.41
N PRO A 49 -6.95 6.89 13.70
CA PRO A 49 -6.90 8.31 14.10
C PRO A 49 -5.81 9.12 13.40
N LEU A 50 -4.62 8.54 13.18
CA LEU A 50 -3.50 9.19 12.49
C LEU A 50 -3.82 9.65 11.05
N HIS A 51 -4.89 9.17 10.42
CA HIS A 51 -5.34 9.75 9.15
C HIS A 51 -5.76 11.23 9.33
N GLN A 52 -6.31 11.60 10.49
CA GLN A 52 -6.62 13.01 10.79
C GLN A 52 -5.35 13.85 10.93
N ASP A 53 -4.26 13.23 11.39
CA ASP A 53 -2.94 13.85 11.58
C ASP A 53 -2.08 13.87 10.30
N GLY A 54 -2.64 13.48 9.15
CA GLY A 54 -1.97 13.59 7.86
C GLY A 54 -1.20 12.35 7.40
N TYR A 55 -1.46 11.17 7.98
CA TYR A 55 -0.80 9.92 7.60
C TYR A 55 -1.70 9.04 6.72
N PRO A 56 -1.61 9.08 5.38
CA PRO A 56 -2.43 8.23 4.51
C PRO A 56 -2.01 6.75 4.52
N SER A 57 -0.71 6.47 4.71
CA SER A 57 -0.16 5.12 4.81
C SER A 57 0.64 4.99 6.10
N ILE A 58 0.26 4.04 6.96
CA ILE A 58 0.83 3.86 8.30
C ILE A 58 1.67 2.58 8.35
N GLY A 59 2.86 2.65 8.95
CA GLY A 59 3.68 1.50 9.31
C GLY A 59 4.46 1.80 10.58
N ASP A 60 5.72 1.38 10.64
CA ASP A 60 6.56 1.64 11.80
C ASP A 60 6.91 3.13 11.92
N LEU A 61 7.08 3.59 13.16
CA LEU A 61 7.32 4.99 13.52
C LEU A 61 8.49 5.61 12.75
N GLN A 62 9.60 4.89 12.62
CA GLN A 62 10.83 5.38 11.98
C GLN A 62 10.74 5.50 10.44
N SER A 63 9.71 4.92 9.82
CA SER A 63 9.61 4.82 8.35
C SER A 63 8.28 5.33 7.78
N THR A 64 7.57 6.15 8.56
CA THR A 64 6.24 6.67 8.25
C THR A 64 6.21 8.19 8.46
N LEU A 65 6.01 8.95 7.38
CA LEU A 65 5.91 10.40 7.40
C LEU A 65 4.51 10.88 6.98
N PRO A 66 4.06 12.05 7.46
CA PRO A 66 2.81 12.65 6.98
C PRO A 66 2.94 13.11 5.53
N VAL A 67 1.81 13.18 4.83
CA VAL A 67 1.71 13.59 3.43
C VAL A 67 0.64 14.68 3.30
N PRO A 68 0.88 15.75 2.52
CA PRO A 68 -0.13 16.77 2.24
C PRO A 68 -1.40 16.16 1.63
N LYS A 69 -2.59 16.55 2.13
CA LYS A 69 -3.87 15.94 1.75
C LYS A 69 -4.18 16.04 0.26
N GLU A 70 -3.73 17.10 -0.39
CA GLU A 70 -3.86 17.30 -1.83
C GLU A 70 -3.19 16.20 -2.66
N LYS A 71 -2.17 15.51 -2.10
CA LYS A 71 -1.46 14.41 -2.76
C LYS A 71 -2.04 13.04 -2.48
N TRP A 72 -2.98 12.91 -1.55
CA TRP A 72 -3.43 11.59 -1.07
C TRP A 72 -4.06 10.73 -2.17
N PHE A 73 -4.85 11.36 -3.02
CA PHE A 73 -5.63 10.69 -4.07
C PHE A 73 -4.95 10.74 -5.44
N GLU A 74 -3.71 11.24 -5.51
CA GLU A 74 -2.88 11.08 -6.70
C GLU A 74 -2.40 9.62 -6.80
N TYR A 75 -2.08 9.17 -8.02
CA TYR A 75 -1.51 7.84 -8.22
C TYR A 75 -0.20 7.69 -7.44
N ALA A 76 -0.06 6.59 -6.69
CA ALA A 76 1.03 6.35 -5.73
C ALA A 76 1.12 7.36 -4.56
N GLY A 77 0.16 8.28 -4.43
CA GLY A 77 0.13 9.35 -3.44
C GLY A 77 0.01 8.84 -2.00
N GLU A 78 -0.84 7.84 -1.77
CA GLU A 78 -1.09 7.24 -0.44
C GLU A 78 0.21 6.82 0.27
N ARG A 79 1.17 6.27 -0.47
CA ARG A 79 2.40 5.70 0.10
C ARG A 79 3.64 6.59 -0.04
N SER A 80 3.47 7.80 -0.56
CA SER A 80 4.59 8.74 -0.79
C SER A 80 5.36 9.14 0.47
N GLY A 81 4.78 8.98 1.66
CA GLY A 81 5.44 9.20 2.96
C GLY A 81 6.24 7.99 3.50
N ARG A 82 6.32 6.87 2.77
CA ARG A 82 7.10 5.68 3.19
C ARG A 82 8.51 5.71 2.60
N TRP A 83 9.50 5.34 3.41
CA TRP A 83 10.91 5.12 3.00
C TRP A 83 11.55 6.28 2.23
N SER A 84 11.21 7.51 2.61
CA SER A 84 11.75 8.73 2.01
C SER A 84 13.29 8.69 2.04
N GLY A 85 13.91 8.58 0.85
CA GLY A 85 15.36 8.57 0.69
C GLY A 85 16.04 7.19 0.72
N GLU A 86 15.30 6.09 0.92
CA GLU A 86 15.89 4.74 1.03
C GLU A 86 15.79 3.90 -0.26
N GLY A 87 15.22 4.44 -1.35
CA GLY A 87 15.05 3.73 -2.63
C GLY A 87 14.14 2.50 -2.58
N LYS A 88 13.50 2.26 -1.43
CA LYS A 88 12.67 1.09 -1.15
C LYS A 88 11.22 1.34 -1.56
N THR A 89 10.67 0.43 -2.37
CA THR A 89 9.29 0.51 -2.86
C THR A 89 8.36 -0.47 -2.13
N GLU A 90 8.91 -1.55 -1.56
CA GLU A 90 8.13 -2.61 -0.90
C GLU A 90 8.65 -3.04 0.47
N CYS A 91 7.71 -3.48 1.30
CA CYS A 91 8.01 -4.06 2.61
C CYS A 91 8.47 -5.52 2.45
N GLY A 92 9.36 -5.98 3.34
CA GLY A 92 9.85 -7.36 3.36
C GLY A 92 8.74 -8.42 3.40
N ILE A 93 7.58 -8.08 3.97
CA ILE A 93 6.38 -8.92 4.01
C ILE A 93 5.93 -9.38 2.61
N HIS A 94 6.26 -8.63 1.57
CA HIS A 94 5.83 -8.91 0.20
C HIS A 94 6.97 -9.34 -0.73
N THR A 95 8.22 -9.34 -0.27
CA THR A 95 9.40 -9.65 -1.11
C THR A 95 9.97 -11.05 -0.86
N PHE A 96 9.40 -11.83 0.06
CA PHE A 96 9.94 -13.15 0.45
C PHE A 96 10.14 -14.15 -0.70
N GLU A 97 9.43 -14.00 -1.81
CA GLU A 97 9.56 -14.89 -2.97
C GLU A 97 10.84 -14.62 -3.78
N LYS A 98 11.23 -13.35 -3.91
CA LYS A 98 12.45 -12.96 -4.64
C LYS A 98 13.72 -13.49 -3.95
N LEU A 99 13.69 -13.61 -2.62
CA LEU A 99 14.86 -14.06 -1.85
C LEU A 99 15.11 -15.56 -1.94
N ARG A 100 14.08 -16.37 -2.23
CA ARG A 100 14.24 -17.83 -2.30
C ARG A 100 14.72 -18.31 -3.67
N GLU A 101 14.39 -17.59 -4.74
CA GLU A 101 14.87 -17.88 -6.09
C GLU A 101 16.35 -17.49 -6.31
N GLU A 102 16.92 -16.61 -5.48
CA GLU A 102 18.34 -16.24 -5.54
C GLU A 102 19.26 -17.18 -4.72
N GLU A 103 18.69 -18.06 -3.88
CA GLU A 103 19.45 -19.05 -3.09
C GLU A 103 19.52 -20.45 -3.75
N ASP A 104 18.77 -20.68 -4.83
CA ASP A 104 18.79 -21.91 -5.65
C ASP A 104 19.68 -21.73 -6.91
#